data_AF-A0A1T4UDM6-F1
#
_entry.id   AF-A0A1T4UDM6-F1
#
_cell.length_a   1.000
_cell.length_b   1.000
_cell.length_c   1.000
_cell.angle_alpha   90.00
_cell.angle_beta   90.00
_cell.angle_gamma   90.00
#
_symmetry.space_group_name_H-M   'P 1'
#
loop_
_entity.id
_entity.type
_entity.pdbx_description
1 polymer ?
#
loop_
_entity_poly.entity_id
_entity_poly.type
_entity_poly.pdbx_seq_one_letter_code
_entity_poly.pdbx_strand_id
1 'polypeptide(L)'
;MGFFSVVHHGTITITDSNRNDTTMNKQQALHQILTFGPQRDAAFSVFVNADIESNEVPFEVSHQHLIMVLEKYLTDEIDADDVEQWANLIDFRTDIDGNRIEGYLYALANPEMMGCNDNKANILRMLAVLTQS
;
A
#
# COMPACT_ATOMS: atom_id res chain seq x y z
N MET A 1 59.88 25.37 4.00
CA MET A 1 59.18 26.17 2.97
C MET A 1 57.72 26.23 3.38
N GLY A 2 57.34 27.30 4.09
CA GLY A 2 55.97 27.50 4.53
C GLY A 2 55.18 28.21 3.44
N PHE A 3 53.96 27.74 3.17
CA PHE A 3 52.96 28.49 2.44
C PHE A 3 51.83 28.83 3.40
N PHE A 4 51.67 30.13 3.65
CA PHE A 4 50.49 30.71 4.25
C PHE A 4 49.32 30.62 3.27
N SER A 5 48.13 30.29 3.77
CA SER A 5 46.89 30.73 3.13
C SER A 5 45.87 31.13 4.20
N VAL A 6 45.24 32.26 3.92
CA VAL A 6 44.42 33.09 4.79
C VAL A 6 43.07 32.42 5.07
N VAL A 7 42.64 32.41 6.33
CA VAL A 7 41.31 31.96 6.75
C VAL A 7 40.28 33.02 6.29
N HIS A 8 39.39 32.64 5.38
CA HIS A 8 38.16 33.38 5.12
C HIS A 8 36.98 32.53 5.59
N HIS A 9 36.14 33.14 6.42
CA HIS A 9 34.91 32.56 6.93
C HIS A 9 34.01 32.11 5.76
N GLY A 10 33.88 30.81 5.62
CA GLY A 10 32.95 30.16 4.72
C GLY A 10 32.85 28.71 5.14
N THR A 11 31.82 28.38 5.91
CA THR A 11 31.55 27.02 6.33
C THR A 11 31.28 26.18 5.07
N ILE A 12 32.26 25.38 4.65
CA ILE A 12 32.03 24.32 3.65
C ILE A 12 31.41 23.16 4.43
N THR A 13 30.09 23.13 4.52
CA THR A 13 29.39 21.90 4.87
C THR A 13 29.41 20.99 3.64
N ILE A 14 30.32 20.02 3.66
CA ILE A 14 30.17 18.81 2.88
C ILE A 14 29.01 18.04 3.53
N THR A 15 27.80 18.18 2.99
CA THR A 15 26.71 17.27 3.35
C THR A 15 26.94 15.96 2.63
N ASP A 16 27.43 15.02 3.43
CA ASP A 16 27.62 13.60 3.17
C ASP A 16 26.38 12.97 2.52
N SER A 17 26.60 12.27 1.39
CA SER A 17 25.59 11.45 0.72
C SER A 17 25.34 10.19 1.55
N ASN A 18 24.59 10.30 2.64
CA ASN A 18 24.09 9.14 3.36
C ASN A 18 22.73 9.45 4.01
N ARG A 19 21.67 9.40 3.21
CA ARG A 19 20.29 9.50 3.71
C ARG A 19 19.91 8.15 4.32
N ASN A 20 20.25 7.97 5.60
CA ASN A 20 19.55 7.01 6.44
C ASN A 20 18.13 7.54 6.66
N ASP A 21 17.26 7.41 5.65
CA ASP A 21 15.88 7.85 5.78
C ASP A 21 15.14 6.90 6.72
N THR A 22 15.00 7.32 7.98
CA THR A 22 14.24 6.61 9.01
C THR A 22 12.74 6.87 8.86
N THR A 23 12.33 7.62 7.82
CA THR A 23 10.95 8.00 7.54
C THR A 23 10.35 7.05 6.50
N MET A 24 9.16 6.54 6.77
CA MET A 24 8.40 5.69 5.84
C MET A 24 8.16 6.43 4.52
N ASN A 25 8.54 5.82 3.40
CA ASN A 25 8.24 6.33 2.06
C ASN A 25 6.85 5.90 1.58
N LYS A 26 6.38 6.47 0.47
CA LYS A 26 5.04 6.19 -0.09
C LYS A 26 4.80 4.72 -0.42
N GLN A 27 5.77 4.02 -1.01
CA GLN A 27 5.64 2.59 -1.33
C GLN A 27 5.55 1.73 -0.06
N GLN A 28 6.31 2.08 0.97
CA GLN A 28 6.21 1.45 2.28
C GLN A 28 4.86 1.76 2.96
N ALA A 29 4.34 2.97 2.79
CA ALA A 29 3.03 3.36 3.29
C ALA A 29 1.91 2.58 2.60
N LEU A 30 1.93 2.50 1.27
CA LEU A 30 1.00 1.68 0.48
C LEU A 30 1.04 0.22 0.90
N HIS A 31 2.24 -0.35 1.09
CA HIS A 31 2.37 -1.70 1.61
C HIS A 31 1.68 -1.86 2.97
N GLN A 32 1.92 -0.95 3.93
CA GLN A 32 1.26 -1.00 5.25
C GLN A 32 -0.27 -0.86 5.14
N ILE A 33 -0.77 0.02 4.28
CA ILE A 33 -2.22 0.22 4.09
C ILE A 33 -2.86 -1.02 3.48
N LEU A 34 -2.29 -1.53 2.38
CA LEU A 34 -2.86 -2.63 1.59
C LEU A 34 -2.72 -4.00 2.27
N THR A 35 -1.82 -4.14 3.24
CA THR A 35 -1.64 -5.39 4.01
C THR A 35 -2.26 -5.35 5.41
N PHE A 36 -2.92 -4.25 5.79
CA PHE A 36 -3.35 -4.00 7.18
C PHE A 36 -2.19 -4.17 8.17
N GLY A 37 -1.05 -3.57 7.83
CA GLY A 37 0.19 -3.66 8.59
C GLY A 37 0.14 -2.88 9.92
N PRO A 38 1.06 -3.17 10.85
CA PRO A 38 1.06 -2.61 12.20
C PRO A 38 1.28 -1.09 12.25
N GLN A 39 1.75 -0.46 11.17
CA GLN A 39 1.99 0.98 11.10
C GLN A 39 0.98 1.70 10.20
N ARG A 40 -0.22 1.13 10.02
CA ARG A 40 -1.26 1.63 9.10
C ARG A 40 -1.65 3.09 9.35
N ASP A 41 -1.79 3.51 10.61
CA ASP A 41 -2.14 4.90 10.95
C ASP A 41 -1.05 5.90 10.51
N ALA A 42 0.22 5.56 10.76
CA ALA A 42 1.36 6.36 10.30
C ALA A 42 1.45 6.34 8.77
N ALA A 43 1.13 5.21 8.15
CA ALA A 43 1.13 5.05 6.70
C ALA A 43 0.09 5.94 6.01
N PHE A 44 -1.13 6.07 6.56
CA PHE A 44 -2.12 7.00 6.04
C PHE A 44 -1.64 8.45 6.08
N SER A 45 -0.90 8.83 7.12
CA SER A 45 -0.31 10.17 7.22
C SER A 45 0.71 10.43 6.09
N VAL A 46 1.53 9.43 5.75
CA VAL A 46 2.46 9.53 4.60
C VAL A 46 1.68 9.56 3.29
N PHE A 47 0.72 8.64 3.11
CA PHE A 47 -0.05 8.47 1.89
C PHE A 47 -0.87 9.69 1.48
N VAL A 48 -1.51 10.38 2.45
CA VAL A 48 -2.31 11.59 2.19
C VAL A 48 -1.44 12.78 1.82
N ASN A 49 -0.22 12.85 2.33
CA ASN A 49 0.70 13.97 2.09
C ASN A 49 1.68 13.72 0.93
N ALA A 50 1.66 12.53 0.34
CA ALA A 50 2.56 12.20 -0.76
C ALA A 50 2.01 12.75 -2.08
N ASP A 51 2.84 13.51 -2.79
CA ASP A 51 2.53 13.93 -4.15
C ASP A 51 2.47 12.70 -5.08
N ILE A 52 1.57 12.75 -6.07
CA ILE A 52 1.57 11.78 -7.17
C ILE A 52 2.53 12.31 -8.21
N GLU A 53 3.76 11.78 -8.23
CA GLU A 53 4.73 12.12 -9.25
C GLU A 53 4.37 11.43 -10.58
N SER A 54 4.39 12.16 -11.70
CA SER A 54 3.93 11.65 -13.00
C SER A 54 4.71 10.44 -13.54
N ASN A 55 5.89 10.17 -12.98
CA ASN A 55 6.80 9.12 -13.43
C ASN A 55 7.01 8.03 -12.34
N GLU A 56 6.25 8.08 -11.25
CA GLU A 56 6.34 7.06 -10.22
C GLU A 56 5.72 5.74 -10.73
N VAL A 57 6.40 4.63 -10.46
CA VAL A 57 5.87 3.30 -10.76
C VAL A 57 4.74 3.00 -9.77
N PRO A 58 3.51 2.68 -10.23
CA PRO A 58 2.41 2.31 -9.35
C PRO A 58 2.76 1.11 -8.46
N PHE A 59 2.21 1.07 -7.24
CA PHE A 59 2.33 -0.09 -6.39
C PHE A 59 1.51 -1.26 -6.95
N GLU A 60 2.15 -2.37 -7.30
CA GLU A 60 1.49 -3.53 -7.89
C GLU A 60 0.79 -4.40 -6.82
N VAL A 61 -0.53 -4.54 -6.95
CA VAL A 61 -1.33 -5.41 -6.09
C VAL A 61 -1.37 -6.82 -6.66
N SER A 62 -0.57 -7.69 -6.07
CA SER A 62 -0.58 -9.13 -6.36
C SER A 62 -1.75 -9.90 -5.73
N HIS A 63 -1.99 -11.12 -6.21
CA HIS A 63 -2.90 -12.09 -5.58
C HIS A 63 -2.57 -12.37 -4.11
N GLN A 64 -1.30 -12.27 -3.70
CA GLN A 64 -0.92 -12.50 -2.31
C GLN A 64 -1.51 -11.43 -1.37
N HIS A 65 -1.56 -10.17 -1.81
CA HIS A 65 -2.21 -9.11 -1.03
C HIS A 65 -3.70 -9.38 -0.88
N LEU A 66 -4.36 -9.79 -1.97
CA LEU A 66 -5.77 -10.18 -1.93
C LEU A 66 -6.00 -11.34 -0.94
N ILE A 67 -5.23 -12.43 -1.05
CA ILE A 67 -5.32 -13.58 -0.12
C ILE A 67 -5.20 -13.12 1.33
N MET A 68 -4.22 -12.27 1.65
CA MET A 68 -4.05 -11.75 3.02
C MET A 68 -5.29 -11.00 3.53
N VAL A 69 -5.90 -10.15 2.70
CA VAL A 69 -7.11 -9.40 3.07
C VAL A 69 -8.30 -10.33 3.25
N LEU A 70 -8.47 -11.31 2.37
CA LEU A 70 -9.53 -12.31 2.49
C LEU A 70 -9.37 -13.14 3.78
N GLU A 71 -8.15 -13.55 4.12
CA GLU A 71 -7.87 -14.29 5.35
C GLU A 71 -8.17 -13.47 6.60
N LYS A 72 -7.79 -12.18 6.62
CA LYS A 72 -8.10 -11.25 7.72
C LYS A 72 -9.59 -11.08 7.93
N TYR A 73 -10.37 -11.01 6.86
CA TYR A 73 -11.83 -10.95 6.93
C TYR A 73 -12.42 -12.25 7.51
N LEU A 74 -11.90 -13.40 7.06
CA LEU A 74 -12.37 -14.71 7.55
C LEU A 74 -12.10 -14.91 9.04
N THR A 75 -10.99 -14.37 9.55
CA THR A 75 -10.62 -14.40 10.98
C THR A 75 -11.24 -13.29 11.82
N ASP A 76 -12.13 -12.48 11.26
CA ASP A 76 -12.77 -11.33 11.92
C ASP A 76 -11.76 -10.27 12.42
N GLU A 77 -10.57 -10.19 11.80
CA GLU A 77 -9.60 -9.12 12.07
C GLU A 77 -10.02 -7.80 11.41
N ILE A 78 -10.73 -7.90 10.28
CA ILE A 78 -11.33 -6.78 9.55
C ILE A 78 -12.78 -7.14 9.21
N ASP A 79 -13.64 -6.13 9.04
CA ASP A 79 -15.04 -6.34 8.70
C ASP A 79 -15.32 -6.22 7.19
N ALA A 80 -16.59 -6.30 6.80
CA ALA A 80 -16.97 -6.21 5.39
C ALA A 80 -16.75 -4.81 4.81
N ASP A 81 -16.95 -3.77 5.64
CA ASP A 81 -16.77 -2.37 5.23
C ASP A 81 -15.28 -2.09 4.98
N ASP A 82 -14.37 -2.68 5.77
CA ASP A 82 -12.93 -2.62 5.56
C ASP A 82 -12.52 -3.23 4.21
N VAL A 83 -13.10 -4.38 3.84
CA VAL A 83 -12.81 -5.07 2.58
C VAL A 83 -13.32 -4.27 1.38
N GLU A 84 -14.53 -3.72 1.48
CA GLU A 84 -15.12 -2.86 0.46
C GLU A 84 -14.28 -1.59 0.26
N GLN A 85 -13.87 -0.94 1.35
CA GLN A 85 -13.00 0.24 1.31
C GLN A 85 -11.61 -0.08 0.74
N TRP A 86 -11.05 -1.25 1.05
CA TRP A 86 -9.78 -1.70 0.48
C TRP A 86 -9.87 -1.87 -1.04
N ALA A 87 -10.95 -2.47 -1.55
CA ALA A 87 -11.16 -2.62 -2.99
C ALA A 87 -11.33 -1.25 -3.68
N ASN A 88 -12.19 -0.39 -3.13
CA ASN A 88 -12.43 0.96 -3.63
C ASN A 88 -11.15 1.82 -3.64
N LEU A 89 -10.30 1.70 -2.61
CA LEU A 89 -9.03 2.43 -2.55
C LEU A 89 -8.13 2.08 -3.74
N ILE A 90 -8.06 0.81 -4.12
CA ILE A 90 -7.24 0.35 -5.25
C ILE A 90 -7.81 0.86 -6.57
N ASP A 91 -9.13 0.77 -6.77
CA ASP A 91 -9.77 1.17 -8.03
C ASP A 91 -9.74 2.69 -8.29
N PHE A 92 -9.76 3.52 -7.24
CA PHE A 92 -9.79 4.97 -7.38
C PHE A 92 -8.41 5.64 -7.43
N ARG A 93 -7.31 4.89 -7.26
CA ARG A 93 -5.96 5.43 -7.18
C ARG A 93 -5.14 5.05 -8.41
N THR A 94 -4.58 6.04 -9.09
CA THR A 94 -3.73 5.81 -10.28
C THR A 94 -2.31 5.37 -9.95
N ASP A 95 -1.89 5.52 -8.68
CA ASP A 95 -0.59 5.10 -8.17
C ASP A 95 -0.62 3.71 -7.52
N ILE A 96 -1.73 2.97 -7.69
CA ILE A 96 -1.89 1.58 -7.30
C ILE A 96 -2.35 0.81 -8.55
N ASP A 97 -1.68 -0.29 -8.88
CA ASP A 97 -2.04 -1.16 -10.00
C ASP A 97 -2.74 -2.42 -9.50
N GLY A 98 -4.06 -2.45 -9.65
CA GLY A 98 -4.94 -3.57 -9.30
C GLY A 98 -5.25 -4.54 -10.44
N ASN A 99 -4.68 -4.36 -11.65
CA ASN A 99 -5.13 -5.06 -12.87
C ASN A 99 -5.12 -6.59 -12.75
N ARG A 100 -4.23 -7.17 -11.94
CA ARG A 100 -4.16 -8.63 -11.76
C ARG A 100 -5.36 -9.21 -11.03
N ILE A 101 -6.07 -8.39 -10.26
CA ILE A 101 -7.18 -8.81 -9.40
C ILE A 101 -8.47 -8.02 -9.70
N GLU A 102 -8.55 -7.32 -10.84
CA GLU A 102 -9.66 -6.44 -11.22
C GLU A 102 -11.05 -7.08 -11.04
N GLY A 103 -11.21 -8.34 -11.48
CA GLY A 103 -12.48 -9.06 -11.31
C GLY A 103 -12.87 -9.30 -9.85
N TYR A 104 -11.90 -9.44 -8.95
CA TYR A 104 -12.13 -9.55 -7.52
C TYR A 104 -12.42 -8.18 -6.90
N LEU A 105 -11.69 -7.13 -7.30
CA LEU A 105 -11.92 -5.76 -6.81
C LEU A 105 -13.36 -5.33 -7.06
N TYR A 106 -13.87 -5.56 -8.27
CA TYR A 106 -15.28 -5.27 -8.59
C TYR A 106 -16.25 -6.01 -7.67
N ALA A 107 -16.04 -7.29 -7.41
CA ALA A 107 -16.93 -8.08 -6.54
C ALA A 107 -16.85 -7.64 -5.07
N LEU A 108 -15.65 -7.29 -4.58
CA LEU A 108 -15.43 -6.88 -3.20
C LEU A 108 -15.91 -5.45 -2.92
N ALA A 109 -15.84 -4.56 -3.92
CA ALA A 109 -16.37 -3.20 -3.82
C ALA A 109 -17.91 -3.13 -3.91
N ASN A 110 -18.56 -4.22 -4.33
CA ASN A 110 -20.02 -4.30 -4.51
C ASN A 110 -20.55 -5.59 -3.86
N PRO A 111 -20.45 -5.74 -2.52
CA PRO A 111 -20.75 -7.00 -1.84
C PRO A 111 -22.21 -7.47 -2.02
N GLU A 112 -23.15 -6.56 -2.21
CA GLU A 112 -24.55 -6.84 -2.55
C GLU A 112 -24.71 -7.59 -3.89
N MET A 113 -23.76 -7.44 -4.80
CA MET A 113 -23.74 -8.11 -6.10
C MET A 113 -23.21 -9.56 -6.00
N MET A 114 -22.61 -9.96 -4.88
CA MET A 114 -22.14 -11.32 -4.64
C MET A 114 -23.27 -12.31 -4.29
N GLY A 115 -24.53 -11.85 -4.28
CA GLY A 115 -25.73 -12.66 -4.07
C GLY A 115 -26.10 -12.86 -2.58
N CYS A 116 -27.30 -13.40 -2.32
CA CYS A 116 -27.94 -13.47 -0.99
C CYS A 116 -27.33 -14.49 0.00
N ASN A 117 -26.05 -14.84 -0.12
CA ASN A 117 -25.41 -15.81 0.78
C ASN A 117 -24.53 -15.12 1.80
N ASP A 118 -24.21 -15.84 2.88
CA ASP A 118 -23.15 -15.47 3.84
C ASP A 118 -21.88 -15.00 3.10
N ASN A 119 -21.49 -13.73 3.29
CA ASN A 119 -20.33 -13.13 2.67
C ASN A 119 -19.06 -13.96 2.91
N LYS A 120 -18.91 -14.59 4.07
CA LYS A 120 -17.78 -15.47 4.35
C LYS A 120 -17.73 -16.68 3.41
N ALA A 121 -18.88 -17.24 3.03
CA ALA A 121 -18.93 -18.33 2.08
C ALA A 121 -18.49 -17.90 0.67
N ASN A 122 -18.81 -16.68 0.26
CA ASN A 122 -18.35 -16.12 -1.02
C ASN A 122 -16.83 -15.91 -1.01
N ILE A 123 -16.30 -15.34 0.06
CA ILE A 123 -14.86 -15.12 0.25
C ILE A 123 -14.09 -16.45 0.30
N LEU A 124 -14.62 -17.48 0.96
CA LEU A 124 -14.02 -18.82 0.95
C LEU A 124 -13.90 -19.40 -0.46
N ARG A 125 -14.90 -19.18 -1.33
CA ARG A 125 -14.85 -19.64 -2.73
C ARG A 125 -13.80 -18.88 -3.53
N MET A 126 -13.70 -17.56 -3.35
CA MET A 126 -12.65 -16.75 -3.98
C MET A 126 -11.26 -17.25 -3.57
N LEU A 127 -11.04 -17.45 -2.27
CA LEU A 127 -9.77 -17.95 -1.74
C LEU A 127 -9.42 -19.32 -2.33
N ALA A 128 -10.39 -20.23 -2.43
CA ALA A 128 -10.17 -21.54 -3.02
C ALA A 128 -9.72 -21.47 -4.49
N VAL A 129 -10.25 -20.55 -5.29
CA VAL A 129 -9.81 -20.33 -6.68
C VAL A 129 -8.38 -19.77 -6.72
N LEU A 130 -8.09 -18.78 -5.87
CA LEU A 130 -6.78 -18.13 -5.80
C LEU A 130 -5.66 -19.08 -5.41
N THR A 131 -5.89 -20.00 -4.46
CA THR A 131 -4.86 -20.95 -4.00
C THR A 131 -4.68 -22.17 -4.90
N GLN A 132 -5.54 -22.35 -5.91
CA GLN A 132 -5.43 -23.42 -6.90
C GLN A 132 -4.72 -22.97 -8.19
N SER A 133 -4.44 -21.67 -8.32
CA SER A 133 -3.86 -21.02 -9.50
C SER A 133 -2.35 -20.89 -9.38
#